data_AF-Q64HT3-F1
#
_entry.id   AF-Q64HT3-F1
#
_cell.length_a   1.000
_cell.length_b   1.000
_cell.length_c   1.000
_cell.angle_alpha   90.00
_cell.angle_beta   90.00
_cell.angle_gamma   90.00
#
_symmetry.space_group_name_H-M   'P 1'
#
loop_
_entity.id
_entity.type
_entity.pdbx_description
1 polymer ?
#
loop_
_entity_poly.entity_id
_entity_poly.type
_entity_poly.pdbx_seq_one_letter_code
_entity_poly.pdbx_strand_id
1 'polypeptide(L)'
;ITQGRTGMELSLFSREVIAMATGVALSHEMFDAALLLGVCDKIVPGLLIGALAFGHLPAILVPAGPMASGLPNREKARIRQLYAEGRASREDLLEAEAASYHSPGTCTFYGTANSNQLVVEVMGLHLPGASFVQPGTPLRRALTEHAARRVVELSASDEHTPLAHVIDEKAVVNGVVALLATGGSTNHTLHLPAIAAAAGIQLTWDDFSDLSAVTPLLAGVYPNG
;
A
#
# COMPACT_ATOMS: atom_id res chain seq x y z
N ILE A 1 -8.61 10.23 -9.69
CA ILE A 1 -8.65 10.54 -11.14
C ILE A 1 -9.67 9.66 -11.87
N THR A 2 -9.53 8.32 -11.87
CA THR A 2 -10.42 7.41 -12.63
C THR A 2 -11.79 7.15 -12.00
N GLN A 3 -12.01 7.52 -10.73
CA GLN A 3 -13.29 7.31 -10.03
C GLN A 3 -14.46 7.98 -10.78
N GLY A 4 -15.54 7.22 -11.01
CA GLY A 4 -16.71 7.68 -11.76
C GLY A 4 -16.50 7.77 -13.28
N ARG A 5 -15.41 7.21 -13.82
CA ARG A 5 -15.10 7.17 -15.26
C ARG A 5 -14.89 5.71 -15.71
N THR A 6 -15.07 5.44 -17.00
CA THR A 6 -14.86 4.10 -17.61
C THR A 6 -13.46 3.54 -17.35
N GLY A 7 -12.45 4.40 -17.24
CA GLY A 7 -11.08 3.98 -16.88
C GLY A 7 -10.96 3.29 -15.52
N MET A 8 -11.97 3.37 -14.64
CA MET A 8 -11.98 2.60 -13.38
C MET A 8 -11.98 1.08 -13.62
N GLU A 9 -12.54 0.61 -14.74
CA GLU A 9 -12.56 -0.81 -15.10
C GLU A 9 -11.15 -1.41 -15.24
N LEU A 10 -10.16 -0.58 -15.59
CA LEU A 10 -8.76 -0.99 -15.72
C LEU A 10 -7.98 -0.93 -14.41
N SER A 11 -8.55 -0.39 -13.33
CA SER A 11 -7.79 -0.12 -12.12
C SER A 11 -7.26 -1.40 -11.48
N LEU A 12 -8.08 -2.44 -11.29
CA LEU A 12 -7.60 -3.68 -10.68
C LEU A 12 -6.62 -4.41 -11.61
N PHE A 13 -6.88 -4.42 -12.92
CA PHE A 13 -5.99 -5.05 -13.92
C PHE A 13 -4.58 -4.43 -13.93
N SER A 14 -4.43 -3.16 -13.53
CA SER A 14 -3.11 -2.55 -13.41
C SER A 14 -2.23 -3.29 -12.39
N ARG A 15 -2.80 -3.99 -11.39
CA ARG A 15 -2.04 -4.83 -10.45
C ARG A 15 -1.28 -5.92 -11.20
N GLU A 16 -1.95 -6.62 -12.11
CA GLU A 16 -1.36 -7.72 -12.88
C GLU A 16 -0.31 -7.21 -13.87
N VAL A 17 -0.59 -6.08 -14.50
CA VAL A 17 0.37 -5.42 -15.40
C VAL A 17 1.65 -5.05 -14.66
N ILE A 18 1.52 -4.50 -13.44
CA ILE A 18 2.68 -4.15 -12.60
C ILE A 18 3.41 -5.42 -12.17
N ALA A 19 2.72 -6.47 -11.73
CA ALA A 19 3.35 -7.73 -11.35
C ALA A 19 4.15 -8.35 -12.50
N MET A 20 3.57 -8.38 -13.71
CA MET A 20 4.26 -8.84 -14.91
C MET A 20 5.47 -7.95 -15.23
N ALA A 21 5.33 -6.63 -15.18
CA ALA A 21 6.43 -5.70 -15.45
C ALA A 21 7.58 -5.85 -14.44
N THR A 22 7.26 -6.04 -13.16
CA THR A 22 8.25 -6.32 -12.11
C THR A 22 8.97 -7.64 -12.37
N GLY A 23 8.24 -8.70 -12.71
CA GLY A 23 8.86 -9.99 -13.07
C GLY A 23 9.77 -9.88 -14.29
N VAL A 24 9.34 -9.18 -15.34
CA VAL A 24 10.20 -8.91 -16.52
C VAL A 24 11.46 -8.13 -16.13
N ALA A 25 11.33 -7.10 -15.31
CA ALA A 25 12.49 -6.32 -14.86
C ALA A 25 13.50 -7.18 -14.09
N LEU A 26 13.06 -8.06 -13.20
CA LEU A 26 13.93 -8.93 -12.39
C LEU A 26 14.49 -10.13 -13.18
N SER A 27 13.85 -10.53 -14.28
CA SER A 27 14.27 -11.67 -15.11
C SER A 27 15.63 -11.51 -15.79
N HIS A 28 16.23 -10.33 -15.75
CA HIS A 28 17.53 -10.08 -16.36
C HIS A 28 18.71 -10.70 -15.58
N GLU A 29 18.51 -11.25 -14.38
CA GLU A 29 19.55 -11.92 -13.57
C GLU A 29 20.79 -11.05 -13.27
N MET A 30 20.59 -9.73 -13.22
CA MET A 30 21.66 -8.73 -13.00
C MET A 30 21.56 -8.06 -11.62
N PHE A 31 20.67 -8.52 -10.74
CA PHE A 31 20.33 -7.84 -9.49
C PHE A 31 20.52 -8.77 -8.29
N ASP A 32 21.26 -8.29 -7.28
CA ASP A 32 21.43 -8.98 -6.00
C ASP A 32 20.32 -8.64 -4.98
N ALA A 33 19.57 -7.56 -5.23
CA ALA A 33 18.53 -7.05 -4.35
C ALA A 33 17.59 -6.07 -5.09
N ALA A 34 16.41 -5.80 -4.54
CA ALA A 34 15.43 -4.88 -5.15
C ALA A 34 14.82 -3.87 -4.16
N LEU A 35 14.69 -2.61 -4.59
CA LEU A 35 13.82 -1.62 -3.95
C LEU A 35 12.48 -1.56 -4.67
N LEU A 36 11.39 -1.79 -3.95
CA LEU A 36 10.04 -1.78 -4.48
C LEU A 36 9.36 -0.45 -4.12
N LEU A 37 9.36 0.51 -5.06
CA LEU A 37 8.81 1.86 -4.81
C LEU A 37 7.28 1.87 -4.88
N GLY A 38 6.65 1.61 -3.73
CA GLY A 38 5.20 1.47 -3.59
C GLY A 38 4.50 2.78 -3.23
N VAL A 39 3.52 3.20 -4.03
CA VAL A 39 2.78 4.46 -3.81
C VAL A 39 1.27 4.23 -3.81
N CYS A 40 0.66 4.09 -4.99
CA CYS A 40 -0.79 4.06 -5.15
C CYS A 40 -1.37 2.65 -4.90
N ASP A 41 -2.69 2.58 -4.72
CA ASP A 41 -3.48 1.40 -4.34
C ASP A 41 -2.99 0.05 -4.89
N LYS A 42 -2.80 -0.03 -6.20
CA LYS A 42 -2.52 -1.30 -6.91
C LYS A 42 -1.02 -1.53 -7.16
N ILE A 43 -0.19 -0.52 -6.90
CA ILE A 43 1.25 -0.58 -7.12
C ILE A 43 1.90 -1.53 -6.12
N VAL A 44 1.62 -1.34 -4.83
CA VAL A 44 2.20 -2.18 -3.76
C VAL A 44 1.92 -3.68 -3.98
N PRO A 45 0.67 -4.14 -4.15
CA PRO A 45 0.43 -5.56 -4.37
C PRO A 45 1.00 -6.05 -5.70
N GLY A 46 0.99 -5.23 -6.76
CA GLY A 46 1.60 -5.61 -8.04
C GLY A 46 3.11 -5.85 -7.92
N LEU A 47 3.83 -4.92 -7.27
CA LEU A 47 5.27 -5.05 -7.02
C LEU A 47 5.59 -6.30 -6.20
N LEU A 48 4.83 -6.56 -5.13
CA LEU A 48 5.06 -7.74 -4.28
C LEU A 48 4.80 -9.05 -5.02
N ILE A 49 3.69 -9.16 -5.77
CA ILE A 49 3.37 -10.36 -6.54
C ILE A 49 4.48 -10.65 -7.57
N GLY A 50 4.93 -9.63 -8.30
CA GLY A 50 6.01 -9.79 -9.28
C GLY A 50 7.37 -10.11 -8.65
N ALA A 51 7.71 -9.48 -7.52
CA ALA A 51 8.96 -9.72 -6.82
C ALA A 51 9.01 -11.11 -6.17
N LEU A 52 7.88 -11.65 -5.72
CA LEU A 52 7.79 -12.99 -5.12
C LEU A 52 8.12 -14.13 -6.11
N ALA A 53 7.92 -13.93 -7.41
CA ALA A 53 8.43 -14.85 -8.44
C ALA A 53 9.98 -14.97 -8.41
N PHE A 54 10.65 -13.97 -7.86
CA PHE A 54 12.09 -13.92 -7.60
C PHE A 54 12.36 -13.83 -6.10
N GLY A 55 11.55 -14.50 -5.28
CA GLY A 55 11.58 -14.37 -3.81
C GLY A 55 12.88 -14.80 -3.14
N HIS A 56 13.82 -15.41 -3.87
CA HIS A 56 15.19 -15.65 -3.43
C HIS A 56 16.02 -14.36 -3.31
N LEU A 57 15.63 -13.28 -4.00
CA LEU A 57 16.25 -11.97 -3.87
C LEU A 57 15.72 -11.24 -2.64
N PRO A 58 16.60 -10.58 -1.86
CA PRO A 58 16.19 -9.60 -0.87
C PRO A 58 15.46 -8.43 -1.53
N ALA A 59 14.39 -7.97 -0.89
CA ALA A 59 13.65 -6.80 -1.34
C ALA A 59 13.13 -5.97 -0.17
N ILE A 60 13.09 -4.65 -0.34
CA ILE A 60 12.47 -3.72 0.60
C ILE A 60 11.45 -2.85 -0.14
N LEU A 61 10.22 -2.79 0.38
CA LEU A 61 9.25 -1.81 -0.08
C LEU A 61 9.62 -0.41 0.44
N VAL A 62 9.55 0.61 -0.41
CA VAL A 62 9.77 1.99 0.01
C VAL A 62 8.46 2.75 -0.09
N PRO A 63 7.80 3.06 1.04
CA PRO A 63 6.57 3.85 1.04
C PRO A 63 6.84 5.30 0.63
N ALA A 64 5.94 5.91 -0.13
CA ALA A 64 5.97 7.35 -0.37
C ALA A 64 5.52 8.16 0.84
N GLY A 65 4.55 7.65 1.60
CA GLY A 65 3.83 8.37 2.64
C GLY A 65 2.59 9.12 2.14
N PRO A 66 1.69 9.47 3.08
CA PRO A 66 0.48 10.21 2.77
C PRO A 66 0.78 11.66 2.44
N MET A 67 -0.04 12.21 1.55
CA MET A 67 -0.15 13.65 1.36
C MET A 67 -0.49 14.33 2.70
N ALA A 68 -0.01 15.56 2.90
CA ALA A 68 -0.39 16.34 4.07
C ALA A 68 -1.91 16.59 4.12
N SER A 69 -2.44 16.91 5.31
CA SER A 69 -3.87 17.22 5.45
C SER A 69 -4.20 18.52 4.71
N GLY A 70 -5.25 18.46 3.89
CA GLY A 70 -5.80 19.59 3.15
C GLY A 70 -7.24 19.86 3.58
N LEU A 71 -8.12 20.11 2.61
CA LEU A 71 -9.56 20.20 2.89
C LEU A 71 -10.04 18.92 3.61
N PRO A 72 -10.73 19.04 4.77
CA PRO A 72 -11.23 17.87 5.50
C PRO A 72 -12.14 17.00 4.62
N ASN A 73 -12.02 15.68 4.73
CA ASN A 73 -12.80 14.75 3.89
C ASN A 73 -14.32 14.93 4.03
N ARG A 74 -14.81 15.30 5.23
CA ARG A 74 -16.24 15.60 5.46
C ARG A 74 -16.71 16.81 4.66
N GLU A 75 -15.88 17.85 4.61
CA GLU A 75 -16.20 19.07 3.87
C GLU A 75 -16.18 18.83 2.36
N LYS A 76 -15.18 18.09 1.88
CA LYS A 76 -15.13 17.62 0.50
C LYS A 76 -16.36 16.80 0.12
N ALA A 77 -16.80 15.88 0.98
CA ALA A 77 -18.00 15.07 0.76
C ALA A 77 -19.27 15.94 0.71
N ARG A 78 -19.39 16.93 1.62
CA ARG A 78 -20.48 17.89 1.63
C ARG A 78 -20.58 18.67 0.31
N ILE A 79 -19.46 19.17 -0.21
CA ILE A 79 -19.43 19.93 -1.48
C ILE A 79 -19.80 19.03 -2.66
N ARG A 80 -19.31 17.79 -2.70
CA ARG A 80 -19.71 16.80 -3.72
C ARG A 80 -21.21 16.50 -3.70
N GLN A 81 -21.79 16.38 -2.50
CA GLN A 81 -23.22 16.18 -2.35
C GLN A 81 -24.01 17.39 -2.85
N LEU A 82 -23.62 18.62 -2.46
CA LEU A 82 -24.27 19.84 -2.94
C LEU A 82 -24.19 19.98 -4.46
N TYR A 83 -23.06 19.62 -5.07
CA TYR A 83 -22.92 19.63 -6.52
C TYR A 83 -23.87 18.63 -7.20
N ALA A 84 -23.99 17.41 -6.66
CA ALA A 84 -24.94 16.41 -7.15
C ALA A 84 -26.41 16.85 -6.99
N GLU A 85 -26.71 17.66 -5.97
CA GLU A 85 -28.03 18.27 -5.75
C GLU A 85 -28.27 19.53 -6.63
N GLY A 86 -27.30 19.96 -7.43
CA GLY A 86 -27.38 21.19 -8.23
C GLY A 86 -27.27 22.50 -7.40
N ARG A 87 -26.77 22.39 -6.17
CA ARG A 87 -26.66 23.48 -5.17
C ARG A 87 -25.23 24.01 -4.98
N ALA A 88 -24.27 23.47 -5.73
CA ALA A 88 -22.91 23.99 -5.82
C ALA A 88 -22.51 24.10 -7.30
N SER A 89 -21.67 25.08 -7.61
CA SER A 89 -21.16 25.28 -8.96
C SER A 89 -20.07 24.25 -9.30
N ARG A 90 -19.74 24.14 -10.59
CA ARG A 90 -18.57 23.34 -11.03
C ARG A 90 -17.26 23.92 -10.51
N GLU A 91 -17.19 25.24 -10.33
CA GLU A 91 -16.02 25.93 -9.77
C GLU A 91 -15.83 25.57 -8.31
N ASP A 92 -16.91 25.55 -7.52
CA ASP A 92 -16.89 25.15 -6.11
C ASP A 92 -16.37 23.71 -5.96
N LEU A 93 -16.84 22.80 -6.82
CA LEU A 93 -16.38 21.42 -6.84
C LEU A 93 -14.89 21.34 -7.16
N LEU A 94 -14.44 22.07 -8.19
CA LEU A 94 -13.03 22.05 -8.62
C LEU A 94 -12.11 22.62 -7.54
N GLU A 95 -12.50 23.72 -6.91
CA GLU A 95 -11.75 24.33 -5.80
C GLU A 95 -11.63 23.36 -4.62
N ALA A 96 -12.74 22.71 -4.24
CA ALA A 96 -12.73 21.71 -3.18
C ALA A 96 -11.84 20.50 -3.52
N GLU A 97 -11.85 20.04 -4.77
CA GLU A 97 -10.99 18.95 -5.22
C GLU A 97 -9.51 19.35 -5.25
N ALA A 98 -9.19 20.54 -5.73
CA ALA A 98 -7.82 21.07 -5.74
C ALA A 98 -7.27 21.23 -4.32
N ALA A 99 -8.07 21.75 -3.38
CA ALA A 99 -7.70 21.84 -1.97
C ALA A 99 -7.54 20.47 -1.30
N SER A 100 -8.28 19.46 -1.77
CA SER A 100 -8.21 18.08 -1.27
C SER A 100 -7.01 17.29 -1.80
N TYR A 101 -6.43 17.67 -2.93
CA TYR A 101 -5.33 16.97 -3.61
C TYR A 101 -4.21 17.97 -3.96
N HIS A 102 -3.63 18.58 -2.92
CA HIS A 102 -2.81 19.79 -3.02
C HIS A 102 -1.29 19.53 -2.95
N SER A 103 -0.83 18.30 -2.68
CA SER A 103 0.60 17.98 -2.58
C SER A 103 0.91 16.53 -2.99
N PRO A 104 2.18 16.17 -3.20
CA PRO A 104 2.56 14.77 -3.45
C PRO A 104 2.24 13.86 -2.27
N GLY A 105 1.94 12.58 -2.57
CA GLY A 105 1.71 11.53 -1.58
C GLY A 105 0.51 10.66 -1.90
N THR A 106 0.25 9.68 -1.05
CA THR A 106 -0.96 8.85 -1.12
C THR A 106 -2.18 9.62 -0.61
N CYS A 107 -3.38 9.01 -0.69
CA CYS A 107 -4.61 9.62 -0.20
C CYS A 107 -4.48 10.08 1.26
N THR A 108 -5.23 11.12 1.66
CA THR A 108 -5.24 11.65 3.04
C THR A 108 -6.07 10.84 4.03
N PHE A 109 -6.78 9.83 3.54
CA PHE A 109 -7.64 8.96 4.34
C PHE A 109 -7.10 7.53 4.36
N TYR A 110 -7.60 6.71 5.28
CA TYR A 110 -7.17 5.33 5.44
C TYR A 110 -7.81 4.39 4.39
N GLY A 111 -7.53 4.67 3.11
CA GLY A 111 -7.89 3.84 1.97
C GLY A 111 -6.79 2.83 1.61
N THR A 112 -6.94 2.13 0.47
CA THR A 112 -6.05 1.02 0.08
C THR A 112 -4.57 1.39 0.12
N ALA A 113 -4.16 2.54 -0.45
CA ALA A 113 -2.75 2.95 -0.44
C ALA A 113 -2.16 3.10 0.98
N ASN A 114 -2.93 3.60 1.95
CA ASN A 114 -2.44 3.76 3.33
C ASN A 114 -2.55 2.48 4.15
N SER A 115 -3.57 1.66 3.89
CA SER A 115 -3.63 0.30 4.44
C SER A 115 -2.45 -0.54 3.96
N ASN A 116 -2.10 -0.49 2.67
CA ASN A 116 -0.92 -1.17 2.12
C ASN A 116 0.34 -0.80 2.91
N GLN A 117 0.60 0.50 3.12
CA GLN A 117 1.79 0.97 3.81
C GLN A 117 1.89 0.36 5.22
N LEU A 118 0.81 0.42 6.02
CA LEU A 118 0.86 -0.18 7.35
C LEU A 118 0.97 -1.71 7.32
N VAL A 119 0.16 -2.36 6.49
CA VAL A 119 0.08 -3.82 6.44
C VAL A 119 1.44 -4.41 6.08
N VAL A 120 2.11 -3.87 5.06
CA VAL A 120 3.41 -4.37 4.65
C VAL A 120 4.54 -3.99 5.62
N GLU A 121 4.40 -2.91 6.40
CA GLU A 121 5.28 -2.63 7.54
C GLU A 121 5.20 -3.74 8.59
N VAL A 122 3.98 -4.11 8.98
CA VAL A 122 3.73 -5.14 10.01
C VAL A 122 4.10 -6.54 9.51
N MET A 123 4.03 -6.79 8.20
CA MET A 123 4.56 -8.00 7.56
C MET A 123 6.10 -8.04 7.51
N GLY A 124 6.79 -6.97 7.93
CA GLY A 124 8.25 -6.90 7.94
C GLY A 124 8.89 -6.53 6.60
N LEU A 125 8.12 -6.00 5.64
CA LEU A 125 8.57 -5.77 4.27
C LEU A 125 9.14 -4.38 4.01
N HIS A 126 9.12 -3.50 5.02
CA HIS A 126 9.86 -2.25 4.99
C HIS A 126 10.23 -1.75 6.38
N LEU A 127 10.97 -0.64 6.42
CA LEU A 127 11.46 -0.05 7.66
C LEU A 127 10.31 0.30 8.63
N PRO A 128 10.45 -0.03 9.93
CA PRO A 128 9.46 0.32 10.94
C PRO A 128 9.37 1.85 11.11
N GLY A 129 8.15 2.35 11.29
CA GLY A 129 7.83 3.77 11.41
C GLY A 129 7.83 4.54 10.09
N ALA A 130 8.05 3.88 8.94
CA ALA A 130 8.15 4.56 7.65
C ALA A 130 6.81 4.78 6.96
N SER A 131 5.72 4.09 7.34
CA SER A 131 4.44 4.14 6.62
C SER A 131 3.85 5.53 6.43
N PHE A 132 3.88 6.36 7.48
CA PHE A 132 3.08 7.60 7.52
C PHE A 132 3.91 8.88 7.55
N VAL A 133 5.22 8.79 7.33
CA VAL A 133 6.06 9.99 7.18
C VAL A 133 5.75 10.66 5.85
N GLN A 134 5.37 11.94 5.86
CA GLN A 134 4.95 12.63 4.64
C GLN A 134 6.12 12.81 3.64
N PRO A 135 5.83 12.83 2.33
CA PRO A 135 6.79 13.20 1.30
C PRO A 135 7.46 14.55 1.55
N GLY A 136 8.68 14.72 1.05
CA GLY A 136 9.41 16.00 1.10
C GLY A 136 9.99 16.38 2.47
N THR A 137 9.78 15.56 3.51
CA THR A 137 10.39 15.80 4.83
C THR A 137 11.83 15.28 4.90
N PRO A 138 12.71 15.89 5.74
CA PRO A 138 14.05 15.35 5.99
C PRO A 138 14.03 13.91 6.49
N LEU A 139 13.03 13.55 7.31
CA LEU A 139 12.85 12.19 7.82
C LEU A 139 12.49 11.20 6.70
N ARG A 140 11.57 11.54 5.78
CA ARG A 140 11.26 10.69 4.62
C ARG A 140 12.52 10.42 3.80
N ARG A 141 13.32 11.45 3.52
CA ARG A 141 14.59 11.30 2.81
C ARG A 141 15.54 10.35 3.55
N ALA A 142 15.74 10.55 4.84
CA ALA A 142 16.61 9.69 5.65
C ALA A 142 16.14 8.22 5.67
N LEU A 143 14.83 7.98 5.76
CA LEU A 143 14.25 6.64 5.71
C LEU A 143 14.45 5.98 4.34
N THR A 144 14.23 6.70 3.24
CA THR A 144 14.46 6.17 1.88
C THR A 144 15.95 5.84 1.67
N GLU A 145 16.86 6.71 2.10
CA GLU A 145 18.30 6.46 2.02
C GLU A 145 18.72 5.27 2.90
N HIS A 146 18.10 5.11 4.08
CA HIS A 146 18.36 3.96 4.95
C HIS A 146 17.83 2.66 4.36
N ALA A 147 16.65 2.65 3.74
CA ALA A 147 16.10 1.48 3.07
C ALA A 147 17.02 1.00 1.94
N ALA A 148 17.60 1.94 1.19
CA ALA A 148 18.56 1.63 0.13
C ALA A 148 19.87 1.03 0.67
N ARG A 149 20.39 1.52 1.80
CA ARG A 149 21.54 0.88 2.47
C ARG A 149 21.17 -0.51 3.00
N ARG A 150 20.00 -0.61 3.64
CA ARG A 150 19.56 -1.85 4.28
C ARG A 150 19.38 -2.97 3.27
N VAL A 151 18.79 -2.71 2.10
CA VAL A 151 18.60 -3.78 1.12
C VAL A 151 19.93 -4.33 0.58
N VAL A 152 20.97 -3.50 0.50
CA VAL A 152 22.32 -3.92 0.12
C VAL A 152 22.93 -4.78 1.23
N GLU A 153 22.79 -4.38 2.49
CA GLU A 153 23.20 -5.21 3.64
C GLU A 153 22.52 -6.59 3.61
N LEU A 154 21.20 -6.63 3.35
CA LEU A 154 20.43 -7.88 3.24
C LEU A 154 20.82 -8.75 2.04
N SER A 155 21.60 -8.23 1.08
CA SER A 155 22.11 -9.00 -0.05
C SER A 155 23.47 -9.64 0.20
N ALA A 156 24.20 -9.18 1.23
CA ALA A 156 25.49 -9.75 1.59
C ALA A 156 25.34 -11.16 2.16
N SER A 157 26.29 -12.06 1.87
CA SER A 157 26.21 -13.48 2.20
C SER A 157 25.89 -13.79 3.67
N ASP A 158 26.41 -13.00 4.62
CA ASP A 158 26.20 -13.21 6.06
C ASP A 158 24.85 -12.68 6.58
N GLU A 159 24.21 -11.76 5.85
CA GLU A 159 22.90 -11.17 6.18
C GLU A 159 21.84 -11.50 5.11
N HIS A 160 22.11 -12.48 4.25
CA HIS A 160 21.29 -12.78 3.09
C HIS A 160 19.86 -13.12 3.52
N THR A 161 18.92 -12.21 3.25
CA THR A 161 17.52 -12.33 3.69
C THR A 161 16.60 -12.25 2.48
N PRO A 162 16.26 -13.41 1.88
CA PRO A 162 15.32 -13.51 0.78
C PRO A 162 13.94 -12.97 1.13
N LEU A 163 13.27 -12.31 0.17
CA LEU A 163 11.88 -11.86 0.32
C LEU A 163 10.94 -13.01 0.72
N ALA A 164 11.12 -14.21 0.15
CA ALA A 164 10.31 -15.39 0.45
C ALA A 164 10.53 -15.95 1.87
N HIS A 165 11.63 -15.58 2.54
CA HIS A 165 11.83 -15.93 3.96
C HIS A 165 11.14 -14.93 4.90
N VAL A 166 10.91 -13.69 4.44
CA VAL A 166 10.19 -12.67 5.21
C VAL A 166 8.69 -12.88 5.11
N ILE A 167 8.17 -13.25 3.94
CA ILE A 167 6.75 -13.56 3.73
C ILE A 167 6.49 -15.04 4.01
N ASP A 168 6.30 -15.36 5.30
CA ASP A 168 5.78 -16.65 5.76
C ASP A 168 4.30 -16.55 6.17
N GLU A 169 3.70 -17.67 6.60
CA GLU A 169 2.30 -17.71 7.04
C GLU A 169 2.05 -16.76 8.22
N LYS A 170 3.03 -16.59 9.11
CA LYS A 170 2.91 -15.70 10.27
C LYS A 170 2.92 -14.25 9.85
N ALA A 171 3.77 -13.87 8.90
CA ALA A 171 3.78 -12.54 8.31
C ALA A 171 2.44 -12.23 7.64
N VAL A 172 1.87 -13.18 6.88
CA VAL A 172 0.54 -13.02 6.28
C VAL A 172 -0.54 -12.82 7.35
N VAL A 173 -0.55 -13.64 8.42
CA VAL A 173 -1.48 -13.47 9.55
C VAL A 173 -1.30 -12.10 10.22
N ASN A 174 -0.06 -11.68 10.47
CA ASN A 174 0.24 -10.35 11.02
C ASN A 174 -0.32 -9.22 10.13
N GLY A 175 -0.22 -9.38 8.80
CA GLY A 175 -0.81 -8.44 7.85
C GLY A 175 -2.33 -8.35 7.94
N VAL A 176 -3.02 -9.49 8.09
CA VAL A 176 -4.48 -9.53 8.28
C VAL A 176 -4.88 -8.92 9.62
N VAL A 177 -4.17 -9.25 10.70
CA VAL A 177 -4.41 -8.66 12.03
C VAL A 177 -4.20 -7.15 12.00
N ALA A 178 -3.14 -6.65 11.35
CA ALA A 178 -2.91 -5.21 11.19
C ALA A 178 -4.04 -4.54 10.42
N LEU A 179 -4.50 -5.15 9.33
CA LEU A 179 -5.63 -4.66 8.56
C LEU A 179 -6.89 -4.52 9.41
N LEU A 180 -7.22 -5.55 10.20
CA LEU A 180 -8.41 -5.58 11.06
C LEU A 180 -8.30 -4.58 12.20
N ALA A 181 -7.15 -4.57 12.90
CA ALA A 181 -6.91 -3.69 14.03
C ALA A 181 -6.93 -2.21 13.67
N THR A 182 -6.75 -1.87 12.40
CA THR A 182 -6.75 -0.48 11.92
C THR A 182 -7.94 -0.11 11.05
N GLY A 183 -8.86 -1.04 10.80
CA GLY A 183 -10.01 -0.81 9.94
C GLY A 183 -9.60 -0.51 8.50
N GLY A 184 -8.59 -1.23 7.99
CA GLY A 184 -8.08 -1.01 6.65
C GLY A 184 -9.05 -1.38 5.54
N SER A 185 -8.69 -0.98 4.31
CA SER A 185 -9.56 -1.14 3.15
C SER A 185 -9.87 -2.61 2.85
N THR A 186 -11.15 -2.92 2.66
CA THR A 186 -11.65 -4.24 2.22
C THR A 186 -11.04 -4.73 0.91
N ASN A 187 -10.47 -3.85 0.07
CA ASN A 187 -9.68 -4.25 -1.10
C ASN A 187 -8.53 -5.23 -0.75
N HIS A 188 -8.07 -5.26 0.51
CA HIS A 188 -7.05 -6.21 0.96
C HIS A 188 -7.55 -7.65 0.99
N THR A 189 -8.86 -7.90 0.99
CA THR A 189 -9.45 -9.24 0.78
C THR A 189 -9.23 -9.76 -0.66
N LEU A 190 -8.78 -8.89 -1.58
CA LEU A 190 -8.33 -9.27 -2.93
C LEU A 190 -6.81 -9.23 -3.06
N HIS A 191 -6.14 -8.32 -2.33
CA HIS A 191 -4.70 -8.10 -2.46
C HIS A 191 -3.89 -9.09 -1.64
N LEU A 192 -4.22 -9.29 -0.36
CA LEU A 192 -3.47 -10.21 0.51
C LEU A 192 -3.56 -11.67 0.05
N PRO A 193 -4.72 -12.21 -0.38
CA PRO A 193 -4.74 -13.56 -0.94
C PRO A 193 -3.89 -13.72 -2.20
N ALA A 194 -3.82 -12.69 -3.04
CA ALA A 194 -2.99 -12.72 -4.25
C ALA A 194 -1.49 -12.66 -3.91
N ILE A 195 -1.10 -11.84 -2.93
CA ILE A 195 0.28 -11.80 -2.43
C ILE A 195 0.65 -13.13 -1.77
N ALA A 196 -0.20 -13.67 -0.90
CA ALA A 196 0.00 -14.95 -0.24
C ALA A 196 0.15 -16.08 -1.27
N ALA A 197 -0.73 -16.14 -2.26
CA ALA A 197 -0.64 -17.13 -3.33
C ALA A 197 0.67 -17.04 -4.13
N ALA A 198 1.17 -15.83 -4.39
CA ALA A 198 2.47 -15.63 -5.04
C ALA A 198 3.65 -16.11 -4.17
N ALA A 199 3.47 -16.13 -2.85
CA ALA A 199 4.41 -16.72 -1.88
C ALA A 199 4.19 -18.23 -1.65
N GLY A 200 3.22 -18.86 -2.33
CA GLY A 200 2.87 -20.28 -2.11
C GLY A 200 2.02 -20.54 -0.87
N ILE A 201 1.43 -19.50 -0.27
CA ILE A 201 0.60 -19.55 0.94
C ILE A 201 -0.87 -19.44 0.55
N GLN A 202 -1.70 -20.33 1.09
CA GLN A 202 -3.15 -20.25 0.94
C GLN A 202 -3.73 -19.34 2.03
N LEU A 203 -4.34 -18.22 1.62
CA LEU A 203 -5.12 -17.34 2.49
C LEU A 203 -6.56 -17.25 1.96
N THR A 204 -7.51 -17.67 2.76
CA THR A 204 -8.94 -17.74 2.42
C THR A 204 -9.71 -16.64 3.13
N TRP A 205 -10.96 -16.36 2.71
CA TRP A 205 -11.82 -15.41 3.42
C TRP A 205 -12.28 -15.91 4.80
N ASP A 206 -12.30 -17.23 5.01
CA ASP A 206 -12.59 -17.79 6.33
C ASP A 206 -11.48 -17.40 7.33
N ASP A 207 -10.22 -17.36 6.89
CA ASP A 207 -9.12 -16.88 7.74
C ASP A 207 -9.30 -15.41 8.15
N PHE A 208 -9.81 -14.55 7.25
CA PHE A 208 -10.15 -13.16 7.61
C PHE A 208 -11.30 -13.12 8.62
N SER A 209 -12.32 -13.96 8.45
CA SER A 209 -13.47 -14.06 9.35
C SER A 209 -13.02 -14.47 10.76
N ASP A 210 -12.24 -15.55 10.86
CA ASP A 210 -11.75 -16.08 12.13
C ASP A 210 -10.86 -15.07 12.85
N LEU A 211 -9.94 -14.41 12.13
CA LEU A 211 -9.10 -13.36 12.71
C LEU A 211 -9.91 -12.13 13.12
N SER A 212 -10.97 -11.77 12.39
CA SER A 212 -11.85 -10.64 12.74
C SER A 212 -12.60 -10.85 14.05
N ALA A 213 -12.94 -12.09 14.39
CA ALA A 213 -13.64 -12.43 15.63
C ALA A 213 -12.78 -12.17 16.89
N VAL A 214 -11.45 -12.18 16.75
CA VAL A 214 -10.51 -12.04 17.87
C VAL A 214 -9.66 -10.77 17.81
N THR A 215 -9.71 -10.02 16.70
CA THR A 215 -8.90 -8.80 16.52
C THR A 215 -9.76 -7.54 16.73
N PRO A 216 -9.58 -6.80 17.84
CA PRO A 216 -10.34 -5.57 18.06
C PRO A 216 -9.88 -4.44 17.14
N LEU A 217 -10.81 -3.55 16.75
CA LEU A 217 -10.47 -2.29 16.10
C LEU A 217 -9.80 -1.35 17.12
N LEU A 218 -8.54 -0.99 16.87
CA LEU A 218 -7.71 -0.14 17.74
C LEU A 218 -7.59 1.30 17.22
N ALA A 219 -7.71 1.53 15.92
CA ALA A 219 -7.54 2.84 15.31
C ALA A 219 -8.87 3.46 14.86
N GLY A 220 -9.11 4.72 15.25
CA GLY A 220 -10.22 5.54 14.77
C GLY A 220 -9.77 6.52 13.69
N VAL A 221 -9.61 6.03 12.45
CA VAL A 221 -9.17 6.86 11.31
C VAL A 221 -10.24 6.89 10.24
N TYR A 222 -10.54 8.09 9.71
CA TYR A 222 -11.45 8.24 8.59
C TYR A 222 -11.04 7.31 7.43
N PRO A 223 -11.96 6.47 6.90
CA PRO A 223 -13.42 6.62 6.95
C PRO A 223 -14.16 6.01 8.14
N ASN A 224 -13.51 5.20 8.98
CA ASN A 224 -14.16 4.48 10.09
C ASN A 224 -14.25 5.29 11.39
N GLY A 225 -13.52 6.42 11.48
CA GLY A 225 -13.50 7.38 12.59
C GLY A 225 -13.70 8.83 12.16
#